data_AF-A0A8T4C8M9-F1
#
_entry.id   AF-A0A8T4C8M9-F1
#
_cell.length_a   1.000
_cell.length_b   1.000
_cell.length_c   1.000
_cell.angle_alpha   90.00
_cell.angle_beta   90.00
_cell.angle_gamma   90.00
#
_symmetry.space_group_name_H-M   'P 1'
#
loop_
_entity.id
_entity.type
_entity.pdbx_description
1 polymer ?
#
loop_
_entity_poly.entity_id
_entity_poly.type
_entity_poly.pdbx_seq_one_letter_code
_entity_poly.pdbx_strand_id
1 'polypeptide(L)'
;MVFRNVKRIMRSVTKRVLDVEDNRTPQEQMKLLNNFLSRHKFELNTSSIQDLVQSMKKKHLVDSICICSPNGSIVISTDENDFSEAIIGSAMFNYIRTELPESETILVKDKENWFMIFPYNGKIYIIRAASDLTRIELQILAKEIESFLKGHGD
;
A
#
# COMPACT_ATOMS: atom_id res chain seq x y z
N MET A 1 29.41 7.45 12.03
CA MET A 1 29.22 6.42 13.09
C MET A 1 27.81 6.43 13.71
N VAL A 2 26.77 6.96 13.04
CA VAL A 2 25.41 7.16 13.61
C VAL A 2 24.39 6.12 13.10
N PHE A 3 24.61 5.58 11.89
CA PHE A 3 23.73 4.59 11.24
C PHE A 3 23.66 3.22 11.93
N ARG A 4 24.64 2.89 12.80
CA ARG A 4 24.70 1.58 13.46
C ARG A 4 23.74 1.48 14.66
N ASN A 5 23.40 2.60 15.29
CA ASN A 5 22.55 2.63 16.48
C ASN A 5 21.05 2.65 16.15
N VAL A 6 20.64 3.28 15.04
CA VAL A 6 19.24 3.28 14.57
C VAL A 6 18.76 1.87 14.21
N LYS A 7 19.61 1.07 13.56
CA LYS A 7 19.35 -0.35 13.23
C LYS A 7 19.12 -1.21 14.48
N ARG A 8 19.72 -0.84 15.62
CA ARG A 8 19.59 -1.56 16.90
C ARG A 8 18.27 -1.23 17.60
N ILE A 9 17.84 0.03 17.52
CA ILE A 9 16.56 0.50 18.08
C ILE A 9 15.40 -0.10 17.27
N MET A 10 15.45 -0.07 15.93
CA MET A 10 14.43 -0.72 15.10
C MET A 10 14.31 -2.22 15.39
N ARG A 11 15.43 -2.95 15.51
CA ARG A 11 15.41 -4.37 15.87
C ARG A 11 14.75 -4.63 17.23
N SER A 12 14.88 -3.73 18.20
CA SER A 12 14.22 -3.89 19.50
C SER A 12 12.70 -3.66 19.45
N VAL A 13 12.23 -2.82 18.52
CA VAL A 13 10.80 -2.55 18.31
C VAL A 13 10.16 -3.69 17.51
N THR A 14 10.80 -4.13 16.41
CA THR A 14 10.34 -5.27 15.61
C THR A 14 10.31 -6.55 16.44
N LYS A 15 11.29 -6.76 17.34
CA LYS A 15 11.28 -7.90 18.26
C LYS A 15 10.16 -7.79 19.30
N ARG A 16 9.84 -6.58 19.80
CA ARG A 16 8.68 -6.38 20.69
C ARG A 16 7.33 -6.50 20.00
N VAL A 17 7.25 -6.29 18.68
CA VAL A 17 6.02 -6.46 17.89
C VAL A 17 5.85 -7.92 17.45
N LEU A 18 6.95 -8.61 17.14
CA LEU A 18 6.97 -10.05 16.83
C LEU A 18 6.84 -10.95 18.06
N ASP A 19 7.28 -10.50 19.25
CA ASP A 19 7.06 -11.23 20.52
C ASP A 19 5.60 -11.04 21.04
N VAL A 20 4.72 -10.40 20.27
CA VAL A 20 3.28 -10.21 20.55
C VAL A 20 2.42 -11.02 19.56
N GLU A 21 2.81 -12.27 19.34
CA GLU A 21 1.92 -13.36 18.92
C GLU A 21 2.15 -14.48 19.93
N ASP A 22 1.18 -14.82 20.80
CA ASP A 22 0.20 -15.85 20.42
C ASP A 22 -1.08 -15.85 21.30
N ASN A 23 -1.41 -14.76 22.01
CA ASN A 23 -2.43 -14.86 23.09
C ASN A 23 -3.37 -13.67 23.33
N ARG A 24 -3.50 -12.69 22.41
CA ARG A 24 -4.44 -11.57 22.62
C ARG A 24 -5.24 -11.17 21.38
N THR A 25 -6.47 -10.74 21.63
CA THR A 25 -7.52 -10.53 20.65
C THR A 25 -7.18 -9.44 19.62
N PRO A 26 -7.73 -9.52 18.39
CA PRO A 26 -7.48 -8.58 17.27
C PRO A 26 -7.63 -7.08 17.60
N GLN A 27 -8.37 -6.79 18.67
CA GLN A 27 -8.65 -5.43 19.15
C GLN A 27 -7.40 -4.74 19.72
N GLU A 28 -6.46 -5.47 20.33
CA GLU A 28 -5.25 -4.87 20.92
C GLU A 28 -4.21 -4.52 19.84
N GLN A 29 -4.10 -5.34 18.79
CA GLN A 29 -3.25 -5.07 17.63
C GLN A 29 -3.76 -3.84 16.85
N MET A 30 -5.08 -3.75 16.62
CA MET A 30 -5.72 -2.55 16.06
C MET A 30 -5.47 -1.29 16.90
N LYS A 31 -5.46 -1.42 18.24
CA LYS A 31 -5.18 -0.30 19.15
C LYS A 31 -3.72 0.16 19.09
N LEU A 32 -2.77 -0.77 18.93
CA LEU A 32 -1.35 -0.45 18.74
C LEU A 32 -1.10 0.21 17.37
N LEU A 33 -1.73 -0.30 16.31
CA LEU A 33 -1.69 0.30 14.98
C LEU A 33 -2.28 1.71 15.01
N ASN A 34 -3.46 1.90 15.61
CA ASN A 34 -4.09 3.20 15.79
C ASN A 34 -3.28 4.15 16.67
N ASN A 35 -2.60 3.65 17.71
CA ASN A 35 -1.69 4.44 18.54
C ASN A 35 -0.42 4.85 17.78
N PHE A 36 0.07 4.01 16.86
CA PHE A 36 1.23 4.35 16.02
C PHE A 36 0.84 5.37 14.94
N LEU A 37 -0.30 5.17 14.30
CA LEU A 37 -0.89 6.06 13.28
C LEU A 37 -1.30 7.42 13.87
N SER A 38 -1.89 7.46 15.07
CA SER A 38 -2.30 8.73 15.72
C SER A 38 -1.13 9.56 16.24
N ARG A 39 0.02 8.94 16.50
CA ARG A 39 1.26 9.64 16.91
C ARG A 39 2.06 10.19 15.73
N HIS A 40 1.82 9.71 14.52
CA HIS A 40 2.39 10.26 13.29
C HIS A 40 1.29 11.01 12.53
N LYS A 41 1.04 12.26 12.92
CA LYS A 41 0.25 13.18 12.11
C LYS A 41 1.03 13.46 10.82
N PHE A 42 0.76 12.69 9.77
CA PHE A 42 1.19 13.06 8.44
C PHE A 42 0.36 14.27 8.04
N GLU A 43 1.02 15.42 7.84
CA GLU A 43 0.38 16.61 7.28
C GLU A 43 0.06 16.32 5.82
N LEU A 44 -1.19 15.92 5.54
CA LEU A 44 -1.69 15.64 4.19
C LEU A 44 -2.10 16.93 3.45
N ASN A 45 -1.70 18.10 3.93
CA ASN A 45 -1.91 19.40 3.28
C ASN A 45 -0.84 19.63 2.19
N THR A 46 -0.86 18.80 1.16
CA THR A 46 0.03 18.95 0.01
C THR A 46 -0.78 19.30 -1.22
N SER A 47 -0.43 20.37 -1.94
CA SER A 47 -1.14 20.78 -3.18
C SER A 47 -0.89 19.86 -4.37
N SER A 48 -0.01 18.86 -4.24
CA SER A 48 0.42 17.96 -5.30
C SER A 48 0.07 16.51 -4.96
N ILE A 49 -0.60 15.82 -5.88
CA ILE A 49 -0.94 14.39 -5.77
C ILE A 49 0.33 13.54 -5.62
N GLN A 50 1.44 13.94 -6.25
CA GLN A 50 2.71 13.22 -6.08
C GLN A 50 3.20 13.24 -4.62
N ASP A 51 3.11 14.38 -3.93
CA ASP A 51 3.59 14.50 -2.55
C ASP A 51 2.74 13.67 -1.58
N LEU A 52 1.43 13.60 -1.82
CA LEU A 52 0.55 12.71 -1.09
C LEU A 52 0.99 11.27 -1.27
N VAL A 53 1.16 10.82 -2.51
CA VAL A 53 1.41 9.39 -2.77
C VAL A 53 2.81 9.00 -2.27
N GLN A 54 3.79 9.90 -2.31
CA GLN A 54 5.08 9.72 -1.65
C GLN A 54 4.96 9.65 -0.12
N SER A 55 4.07 10.42 0.49
CA SER A 55 3.76 10.33 1.92
C SER A 55 3.07 9.01 2.28
N MET A 56 2.19 8.52 1.40
CA MET A 56 1.51 7.24 1.54
C MET A 56 2.47 6.06 1.43
N LYS A 57 3.46 6.12 0.52
CA LYS A 57 4.56 5.15 0.44
C LYS A 57 5.28 4.99 1.78
N LYS A 58 5.62 6.11 2.41
CA LYS A 58 6.29 6.13 3.72
C LYS A 58 5.39 5.64 4.85
N LYS A 59 4.12 6.06 4.87
CA LYS A 59 3.14 5.71 5.90
C LYS A 59 2.83 4.21 5.93
N HIS A 60 2.63 3.62 4.76
CA HIS A 60 2.23 2.21 4.60
C HIS A 60 3.41 1.28 4.33
N LEU A 61 4.65 1.79 4.35
CA LEU A 61 5.88 1.03 4.07
C LEU A 61 5.84 0.29 2.73
N VAL A 62 5.31 0.94 1.69
CA VAL A 62 5.22 0.39 0.34
C VAL A 62 6.27 1.02 -0.58
N ASP A 63 6.84 0.19 -1.46
CA ASP A 63 7.92 0.56 -2.37
C ASP A 63 7.41 1.31 -3.59
N SER A 64 6.22 0.96 -4.11
CA SER A 64 5.56 1.70 -5.19
C SER A 64 4.04 1.60 -5.09
N ILE A 65 3.38 2.65 -5.58
CA ILE A 65 1.94 2.74 -5.77
C ILE A 65 1.71 3.16 -7.22
N CYS A 66 1.06 2.30 -7.99
CA CYS A 66 0.59 2.58 -9.33
C CYS A 66 -0.93 2.38 -9.39
N ILE A 67 -1.64 3.35 -9.96
CA ILE A 67 -3.09 3.33 -10.11
C ILE A 67 -3.38 3.52 -11.58
N CYS A 68 -4.09 2.57 -12.18
CA CYS A 68 -4.44 2.60 -13.58
C CYS A 68 -5.92 2.29 -13.81
N SER A 69 -6.43 2.70 -14.96
CA SER A 69 -7.73 2.28 -15.46
C SER A 69 -7.67 0.80 -15.91
N PRO A 70 -8.82 0.12 -16.07
CA PRO A 70 -8.84 -1.28 -16.53
C PRO A 70 -8.18 -1.55 -17.89
N ASN A 71 -7.99 -0.52 -18.72
CA ASN A 71 -7.29 -0.60 -20.00
C ASN A 71 -5.77 -0.34 -19.90
N GLY A 72 -5.24 -0.17 -18.68
CA GLY A 72 -3.82 0.08 -18.43
C GLY A 72 -3.40 1.54 -18.48
N SER A 73 -4.30 2.50 -18.72
CA SER A 73 -3.95 3.93 -18.68
C SER A 73 -3.61 4.36 -17.25
N ILE A 74 -2.42 4.93 -17.02
CA ILE A 74 -2.00 5.39 -15.69
C ILE A 74 -2.83 6.60 -15.26
N VAL A 75 -3.29 6.58 -14.01
CA VAL A 75 -3.89 7.72 -13.30
C VAL A 75 -2.86 8.33 -12.34
N ILE A 76 -2.19 7.48 -11.57
CA ILE A 76 -1.16 7.88 -10.59
C ILE A 76 -0.01 6.89 -10.64
N SER A 77 1.20 7.40 -10.52
CA SER A 77 2.43 6.62 -10.44
C SER A 77 3.42 7.33 -9.51
N THR A 78 4.26 6.54 -8.85
CA THR A 78 5.28 7.01 -7.91
C THR A 78 6.70 6.69 -8.32
N ASP A 79 6.88 5.93 -9.40
CA ASP A 79 8.15 5.48 -9.94
C ASP A 79 8.13 5.52 -11.48
N GLU A 80 9.28 5.73 -12.10
CA GLU A 80 9.42 5.86 -13.56
C GLU A 80 9.11 4.55 -14.31
N ASN A 81 9.22 3.40 -13.64
CA ASN A 81 8.92 2.08 -14.21
C ASN A 81 7.44 1.67 -14.14
N ASP A 82 6.57 2.49 -13.56
CA ASP A 82 5.17 2.13 -13.29
C ASP A 82 4.32 1.97 -14.57
N PHE A 83 4.79 2.42 -15.73
CA PHE A 83 4.05 2.25 -17.00
C PHE A 83 3.96 0.79 -17.44
N SER A 84 5.08 0.07 -17.37
CA SER A 84 5.06 -1.37 -17.65
C SER A 84 4.22 -2.12 -16.62
N GLU A 85 4.26 -1.67 -15.36
CA GLU A 85 3.47 -2.26 -14.27
C GLU A 85 1.98 -2.05 -14.46
N ALA A 86 1.55 -0.86 -14.86
CA ALA A 86 0.15 -0.54 -15.15
C ALA A 86 -0.42 -1.46 -16.24
N ILE A 87 0.32 -1.64 -17.34
CA ILE A 87 -0.08 -2.52 -18.45
C ILE A 87 -0.13 -3.97 -17.97
N ILE A 88 0.97 -4.49 -17.42
CA ILE A 88 1.07 -5.90 -17.01
C ILE A 88 0.04 -6.21 -15.92
N GLY A 89 -0.07 -5.36 -14.91
CA GLY A 89 -0.99 -5.53 -13.79
C GLY A 89 -2.45 -5.49 -14.24
N SER A 90 -2.82 -4.55 -15.12
CA SER A 90 -4.18 -4.49 -15.68
C SER A 90 -4.52 -5.71 -16.52
N ALA A 91 -3.60 -6.17 -17.38
CA ALA A 91 -3.78 -7.35 -18.22
C ALA A 91 -3.91 -8.62 -17.38
N MET A 92 -3.04 -8.80 -16.38
CA MET A 92 -3.08 -9.91 -15.44
C MET A 92 -4.38 -9.94 -14.66
N PHE A 93 -4.81 -8.78 -14.15
CA PHE A 93 -6.07 -8.66 -13.42
C PHE A 93 -7.28 -9.02 -14.30
N ASN A 94 -7.35 -8.48 -15.52
CA ASN A 94 -8.45 -8.76 -16.44
C ASN A 94 -8.49 -10.23 -16.86
N TYR A 95 -7.32 -10.83 -17.10
CA TYR A 95 -7.22 -12.26 -17.39
C TYR A 95 -7.75 -13.10 -16.23
N ILE A 96 -7.23 -12.86 -15.01
CA ILE A 96 -7.67 -13.60 -13.82
C ILE A 96 -9.16 -13.41 -13.56
N ARG A 97 -9.72 -12.22 -13.76
CA ARG A 97 -11.17 -12.00 -13.64
C ARG A 97 -12.01 -12.72 -14.69
N THR A 98 -11.44 -13.01 -15.86
CA THR A 98 -12.13 -13.81 -16.88
C THR A 98 -12.24 -15.26 -16.44
N GLU A 99 -11.19 -15.80 -15.81
CA GLU A 99 -11.15 -17.18 -15.31
C GLU A 99 -11.81 -17.33 -13.92
N LEU A 100 -11.71 -16.31 -13.08
CA LEU A 100 -12.16 -16.26 -11.69
C LEU A 100 -12.88 -14.91 -11.43
N PRO A 101 -14.16 -14.77 -11.81
CA PRO A 101 -14.88 -13.49 -11.78
C PRO A 101 -14.97 -12.79 -10.42
N GLU A 102 -14.98 -13.60 -9.35
CA GLU A 102 -15.07 -13.18 -7.95
C GLU A 102 -13.71 -12.91 -7.30
N SER A 103 -12.61 -12.94 -8.06
CA SER A 103 -11.27 -12.66 -7.52
C SER A 103 -11.18 -11.22 -6.99
N GLU A 104 -10.86 -11.05 -5.71
CA GLU A 104 -10.82 -9.74 -5.06
C GLU A 104 -9.43 -9.10 -5.06
N THR A 105 -8.37 -9.91 -4.96
CA THR A 105 -6.98 -9.44 -4.87
C THR A 105 -6.05 -10.51 -5.42
N ILE A 106 -5.04 -10.08 -6.17
CA ILE A 106 -4.00 -10.94 -6.72
C ILE A 106 -2.70 -10.58 -6.00
N LEU A 107 -2.04 -11.58 -5.44
CA LEU A 107 -0.74 -11.43 -4.77
C LEU A 107 0.29 -12.24 -5.55
N VAL A 108 1.29 -11.55 -6.10
CA VAL A 108 2.41 -12.16 -6.81
C VAL A 108 3.68 -11.86 -6.04
N LYS A 109 4.44 -12.89 -5.65
CA LYS A 109 5.74 -12.72 -5.04
C LYS A 109 6.82 -12.71 -6.12
N ASP A 110 7.55 -11.61 -6.26
CA ASP A 110 8.72 -11.50 -7.14
C ASP A 110 9.98 -11.24 -6.31
N LYS A 111 10.86 -12.25 -6.25
CA LYS A 111 12.11 -12.24 -5.49
C LYS A 111 11.88 -11.84 -4.02
N GLU A 112 12.09 -10.56 -3.71
CA GLU A 112 12.02 -9.97 -2.37
C GLU A 112 10.78 -9.09 -2.14
N ASN A 113 9.97 -8.87 -3.18
CA ASN A 113 8.81 -7.98 -3.11
C ASN A 113 7.52 -8.71 -3.43
N TRP A 114 6.44 -8.22 -2.83
CA TRP A 114 5.08 -8.54 -3.18
C TRP A 114 4.55 -7.52 -4.16
N PHE A 115 3.92 -8.02 -5.21
CA PHE A 115 3.19 -7.27 -6.21
C PHE A 115 1.71 -7.58 -6.04
N MET A 116 0.97 -6.58 -5.57
CA MET A 116 -0.40 -6.75 -5.09
C MET A 116 -1.33 -5.95 -5.99
N ILE A 117 -2.27 -6.64 -6.64
CA ILE A 117 -3.19 -6.05 -7.62
C ILE A 117 -4.61 -6.21 -7.11
N PHE A 118 -5.36 -5.11 -7.01
CA PHE A 118 -6.75 -5.16 -6.57
C PHE A 118 -7.59 -4.05 -7.21
N PRO A 119 -8.90 -4.28 -7.40
CA PRO A 119 -9.80 -3.25 -7.89
C PRO A 119 -10.26 -2.36 -6.74
N TYR A 120 -10.39 -1.05 -7.01
CA TYR A 120 -11.06 -0.12 -6.11
C TYR A 120 -11.67 1.05 -6.90
N ASN A 121 -12.95 1.33 -6.68
CA ASN A 121 -13.70 2.40 -7.36
C ASN A 121 -13.51 2.46 -8.89
N GLY A 122 -13.57 1.31 -9.56
CA GLY A 122 -13.43 1.21 -11.02
C GLY A 122 -12.00 1.39 -11.56
N LYS A 123 -11.00 1.52 -10.67
CA LYS A 123 -9.57 1.55 -11.00
C LYS A 123 -8.89 0.28 -10.52
N ILE A 124 -7.72 0.00 -11.06
CA ILE A 124 -6.83 -1.07 -10.63
C ILE A 124 -5.68 -0.44 -9.87
N TYR A 125 -5.49 -0.91 -8.64
CA TYR A 125 -4.40 -0.52 -7.76
C TYR A 125 -3.35 -1.60 -7.80
N ILE A 126 -2.11 -1.18 -8.00
CA ILE A 126 -0.93 -2.02 -8.11
C ILE A 126 0.06 -1.52 -7.07
N ILE A 127 0.33 -2.32 -6.05
CA ILE A 127 1.16 -1.96 -4.90
C ILE A 127 2.35 -2.92 -4.85
N ARG A 128 3.55 -2.35 -4.76
CA ARG A 128 4.76 -3.11 -4.46
C ARG A 128 5.18 -2.87 -3.02
N ALA A 129 5.51 -3.92 -2.29
CA ALA A 129 6.07 -3.81 -0.95
C ALA A 129 6.92 -5.03 -0.60
N ALA A 130 7.91 -4.87 0.29
CA ALA A 130 8.71 -5.97 0.81
C ALA A 130 7.89 -7.01 1.63
N SER A 131 6.75 -6.60 2.18
CA SER A 131 5.79 -7.48 2.88
C SER A 131 4.44 -7.49 2.18
N ASP A 132 3.71 -8.59 2.32
CA ASP A 132 2.32 -8.62 1.90
C ASP A 132 1.49 -7.71 2.81
N LEU A 133 0.57 -6.98 2.19
CA LEU A 133 -0.45 -6.22 2.89
C LEU A 133 -1.74 -7.03 2.89
N THR A 134 -2.42 -7.02 4.03
CA THR A 134 -3.75 -7.60 4.13
C THR A 134 -4.72 -6.85 3.22
N ARG A 135 -5.80 -7.54 2.82
CA ARG A 135 -6.89 -6.92 2.05
C ARG A 135 -7.41 -5.63 2.72
N ILE A 136 -7.50 -5.61 4.05
CA ILE A 136 -7.98 -4.46 4.81
C ILE A 136 -7.02 -3.28 4.64
N GLU A 137 -5.71 -3.49 4.73
CA GLU A 137 -4.70 -2.44 4.54
C GLU A 137 -4.72 -1.89 3.12
N LEU A 138 -4.85 -2.75 2.10
CA LEU A 138 -4.99 -2.34 0.71
C LEU A 138 -6.22 -1.46 0.49
N GLN A 139 -7.36 -1.84 1.07
CA GLN A 139 -8.60 -1.06 0.99
C GLN A 139 -8.50 0.27 1.73
N ILE A 140 -7.83 0.32 2.89
CA ILE A 140 -7.58 1.58 3.62
C ILE A 140 -6.70 2.50 2.78
N LEU A 141 -5.61 1.99 2.22
CA LEU A 141 -4.71 2.77 1.36
C LEU A 141 -5.48 3.37 0.18
N ALA A 142 -6.26 2.57 -0.54
CA ALA A 142 -7.06 3.05 -1.66
C ALA A 142 -8.12 4.07 -1.24
N LYS A 143 -8.80 3.84 -0.10
CA LYS A 143 -9.77 4.79 0.45
C LYS A 143 -9.15 6.13 0.80
N GLU A 144 -7.96 6.14 1.42
CA GLU A 144 -7.24 7.36 1.76
C GLU A 144 -6.84 8.15 0.51
N ILE A 145 -6.33 7.48 -0.53
CA ILE A 145 -5.99 8.11 -1.82
C ILE A 145 -7.24 8.69 -2.50
N GLU A 146 -8.33 7.92 -2.63
CA GLU A 146 -9.56 8.41 -3.26
C GLU A 146 -10.22 9.55 -2.49
N SER A 147 -10.14 9.54 -1.15
CA SER A 147 -10.68 10.62 -0.31
C SER A 147 -9.95 11.93 -0.57
N PHE A 148 -8.63 11.87 -0.76
CA PHE A 148 -7.84 13.02 -1.13
C PHE A 148 -8.18 13.54 -2.54
N LEU A 149 -8.30 12.63 -3.52
CA LEU A 149 -8.64 12.98 -4.90
C LEU A 149 -10.01 13.66 -5.00
N LYS A 150 -10.99 13.23 -4.21
CA LYS A 150 -12.32 13.88 -4.15
C LYS A 150 -12.29 15.24 -3.46
N GLY A 151 -11.42 15.43 -2.46
CA GLY A 151 -11.31 16.69 -1.72
C GLY A 151 -10.59 17.82 -2.46
N HIS A 152 -9.89 17.52 -3.56
CA HIS A 152 -9.18 18.48 -4.42
C HIS A 152 -9.70 18.47 -5.86
N GLY A 153 -10.90 17.93 -6.06
CA GLY A 153 -11.56 17.76 -7.36
C GLY A 153 -12.73 18.71 -7.61
N ASP A 154 -12.65 19.94 -7.07
CA ASP A 154 -13.49 21.10 -7.43
C ASP A 154 -12.60 22.29 -7.81
#